data_AF-A0A1C5G1D8-F1
#
_entry.id   AF-A0A1C5G1D8-F1
#
_cell.length_a   1.000
_cell.length_b   1.000
_cell.length_c   1.000
_cell.angle_alpha   90.00
_cell.angle_beta   90.00
_cell.angle_gamma   90.00
#
_symmetry.space_group_name_H-M   'P 1'
#
loop_
_entity.id
_entity.type
_entity.pdbx_description
1 polymer ?
#
loop_
_entity_poly.entity_id
_entity_poly.type
_entity_poly.pdbx_seq_one_letter_code
_entity_poly.pdbx_strand_id
1 'polypeptide(L)'
;RTYAGLPVLGGDLIVHESASGASRSVDKATDADIEVTDTSAAIAPSGAERSALSAAQAAGDRKTGAEDAPRKVIWAATGKPVLAYETVVTGVRKDGTPSKLHVITDADSGRKLYEFQAVQNGTGTGQHNGKVTVGSVRSGSQWLLKDSARGGHRTYNLKHSWDETKKGSAFYDADNVWGNGKPTIAQTAAVDAHYGAAMTWDYYKKVLGRNGIKGNGKAAYSRVHFGDAYENAFWDDDCFCMTYGDGAGNKKPLTSLDVAGHEMSHGLTSATANLEYSGESGGLNEATSDIFGTAVEFYAKNAKDPGDYLIGEKIDINGDGTPLRYMDKPSKDGLSYDYWKSGVGNDDPHFTSGIANHFFYLLSEGS
;
A
#
# COMPACT_ATOMS: atom_id res chain seq x y z
N ARG A 1 12.83 21.52 8.45
CA ARG A 1 13.32 22.79 9.04
C ARG A 1 13.82 22.48 10.43
N THR A 2 14.86 23.17 10.90
CA THR A 2 15.37 22.99 12.26
C THR A 2 15.55 24.33 12.95
N TYR A 3 15.35 24.37 14.26
CA TYR A 3 15.67 25.51 15.11
C TYR A 3 16.52 25.00 16.28
N ALA A 4 17.69 25.59 16.50
CA ALA A 4 18.69 25.09 17.46
C ALA A 4 18.98 23.58 17.32
N GLY A 5 19.02 23.07 16.08
CA GLY A 5 19.23 21.65 15.77
C GLY A 5 18.01 20.74 15.97
N LEU A 6 16.90 21.27 16.51
CA LEU A 6 15.66 20.51 16.72
C LEU A 6 14.72 20.61 15.51
N PRO A 7 14.04 19.52 15.10
CA PRO A 7 13.00 19.59 14.08
C PRO A 7 11.89 20.57 14.45
N VAL A 8 11.46 21.41 13.50
CA VAL A 8 10.28 22.27 13.66
C VAL A 8 9.07 21.56 13.05
N LEU A 9 8.03 21.35 13.86
CA LEU A 9 6.73 20.82 13.44
C LEU A 9 5.73 21.99 13.33
N GLY A 10 5.14 22.17 12.14
CA GLY A 10 4.40 23.38 11.79
C GLY A 10 5.33 24.51 11.31
N GLY A 11 4.84 25.74 11.31
CA GLY A 11 5.60 26.89 10.80
C GLY A 11 5.91 26.79 9.31
N ASP A 12 5.07 26.10 8.55
CA ASP A 12 5.21 25.98 7.10
C ASP A 12 5.10 27.33 6.41
N LEU A 13 5.72 27.46 5.25
CA LEU A 13 5.61 28.64 4.42
C LEU A 13 5.70 28.24 2.95
N ILE A 14 4.95 28.94 2.11
CA ILE A 14 4.99 28.84 0.64
C ILE A 14 5.61 30.14 0.15
N VAL A 15 6.74 30.05 -0.55
CA VAL A 15 7.34 31.19 -1.25
C VAL A 15 6.78 31.21 -2.66
N HIS A 16 6.17 32.33 -3.05
CA HIS A 16 5.73 32.57 -4.41
C HIS A 16 6.83 33.30 -5.16
N GLU A 17 7.42 32.64 -6.17
CA GLU A 17 8.49 33.21 -6.97
C GLU A 17 7.99 33.67 -8.34
N SER A 18 8.62 34.69 -8.90
CA SER A 18 8.43 35.07 -10.30
C SER A 18 9.03 34.01 -11.24
N ALA A 19 8.68 34.08 -12.53
CA ALA A 19 9.34 33.26 -13.55
C ALA A 19 10.86 33.46 -13.63
N SER A 20 11.40 34.54 -13.06
CA SER A 20 12.84 34.82 -12.97
C SER A 20 13.46 34.35 -11.64
N GLY A 21 12.73 33.64 -10.79
CA GLY A 21 13.18 33.16 -9.48
C GLY A 21 13.20 34.22 -8.37
N ALA A 22 12.60 35.39 -8.58
CA ALA A 22 12.53 36.43 -7.55
C ALA A 22 11.32 36.19 -6.63
N SER A 23 11.54 36.10 -5.32
CA SER A 23 10.45 35.98 -4.34
C SER A 23 9.52 37.19 -4.38
N ARG A 24 8.22 36.94 -4.55
CA ARG A 24 7.14 37.95 -4.60
C ARG A 24 6.39 38.06 -3.28
N SER A 25 6.03 36.94 -2.70
CA SER A 25 5.29 36.87 -1.44
C SER A 25 5.57 35.56 -0.72
N VAL A 26 5.27 35.53 0.57
CA VAL A 26 5.39 34.33 1.40
C VAL A 26 4.09 34.14 2.16
N ASP A 27 3.41 33.04 1.91
CA ASP A 27 2.31 32.60 2.77
C ASP A 27 2.89 31.81 3.92
N LYS A 28 2.57 32.17 5.16
CA LYS A 28 3.04 31.48 6.36
C LYS A 28 1.88 30.74 7.02
N ALA A 29 2.16 29.56 7.55
CA ALA A 29 1.22 28.79 8.37
C ALA A 29 1.06 29.38 9.78
N THR A 30 2.04 30.18 10.23
CA THR A 30 1.97 30.95 11.48
C THR A 30 2.73 32.27 11.30
N ASP A 31 2.18 33.35 11.87
CA ASP A 31 2.84 34.66 11.93
C ASP A 31 3.72 34.81 13.18
N ALA A 32 3.71 33.82 14.08
CA ALA A 32 4.50 33.87 15.30
C ALA A 32 5.98 33.56 15.02
N ASP A 33 6.87 34.39 15.56
CA ASP A 33 8.32 34.16 15.51
C ASP A 33 8.72 32.99 16.42
N ILE A 34 9.69 32.20 15.95
CA ILE A 34 10.26 31.09 16.74
C ILE A 34 11.36 31.66 17.64
N GLU A 35 11.00 31.96 18.88
CA GLU A 35 11.88 32.54 19.91
C GLU A 35 12.05 31.59 21.12
N VAL A 36 12.33 30.31 20.86
CA VAL A 36 12.53 29.31 21.93
C VAL A 36 13.98 29.40 22.43
N THR A 37 14.22 30.21 23.47
CA THR A 37 15.58 30.50 23.96
C THR A 37 16.19 29.39 24.81
N ASP A 38 15.38 28.51 25.40
CA ASP A 38 15.82 27.34 26.16
C ASP A 38 15.30 26.05 25.50
N THR A 39 16.20 25.07 25.32
CA THR A 39 15.89 23.73 24.80
C THR A 39 16.07 22.64 25.86
N SER A 40 16.29 23.03 27.12
CA SER A 40 16.18 22.18 28.28
C SER A 40 14.69 21.90 28.54
N ALA A 41 14.36 20.63 28.80
CA ALA A 41 12.98 20.23 29.03
C ALA A 41 12.78 20.03 30.53
N ALA A 42 11.75 20.62 31.12
CA ALA A 42 11.46 20.42 32.54
C ALA A 42 10.91 19.03 32.85
N ILE A 43 10.23 18.39 31.89
CA ILE A 43 9.76 17.00 32.03
C ILE A 43 10.76 16.01 31.43
N ALA A 44 10.88 14.85 32.07
CA ALA A 44 11.61 13.72 31.50
C ALA A 44 10.84 13.13 30.29
N PRO A 45 11.53 12.51 29.30
CA PRO A 45 10.89 11.82 28.19
C PRO A 45 9.82 10.80 28.62
N SER A 46 10.03 10.08 29.72
CA SER A 46 9.03 9.14 30.28
C SER A 46 7.72 9.81 30.74
N GLY A 47 7.73 11.12 31.00
CA GLY A 47 6.52 11.92 31.21
C GLY A 47 5.73 12.09 29.93
N ALA A 48 6.41 12.48 28.84
CA ALA A 48 5.79 12.59 27.52
C ALA A 48 5.27 11.23 27.00
N GLU A 49 6.01 10.15 27.25
CA GLU A 49 5.60 8.80 26.88
C GLU A 49 4.30 8.37 27.56
N ARG A 50 4.18 8.61 28.88
CA ARG A 50 2.94 8.32 29.63
C ARG A 50 1.75 9.15 29.11
N SER A 51 1.97 10.42 28.80
CA SER A 51 0.95 11.29 28.20
C SER A 51 0.47 10.71 26.86
N ALA A 52 1.40 10.28 26.01
CA ALA A 52 1.10 9.72 24.71
C ALA A 52 0.37 8.36 24.77
N LEU A 53 0.79 7.46 25.66
CA LEU A 53 0.11 6.19 25.88
C LEU A 53 -1.33 6.40 26.39
N SER A 54 -1.53 7.37 27.28
CA SER A 54 -2.85 7.73 27.79
C SER A 54 -3.75 8.27 26.68
N ALA A 55 -3.19 9.11 25.79
CA ALA A 55 -3.89 9.61 24.62
C ALA A 55 -4.30 8.49 23.65
N ALA A 56 -3.42 7.53 23.39
CA ALA A 56 -3.72 6.38 22.54
C ALA A 56 -4.84 5.50 23.13
N GLN A 57 -4.81 5.24 24.44
CA GLN A 57 -5.89 4.53 25.14
C GLN A 57 -7.22 5.29 25.06
N ALA A 58 -7.21 6.61 25.24
CA ALA A 58 -8.39 7.45 25.10
C ALA A 58 -8.96 7.46 23.68
N ALA A 59 -8.09 7.35 22.66
CA ALA A 59 -8.48 7.16 21.26
C ALA A 59 -9.06 5.76 20.97
N GLY A 60 -9.02 4.84 21.95
CA GLY A 60 -9.54 3.48 21.83
C GLY A 60 -8.56 2.50 21.17
N ASP A 61 -7.29 2.87 21.05
CA ASP A 61 -6.24 1.98 20.57
C ASP A 61 -5.93 0.89 21.59
N ARG A 62 -5.65 -0.31 21.09
CA ARG A 62 -5.29 -1.50 21.87
C ARG A 62 -3.86 -1.89 21.55
N LYS A 63 -3.24 -2.68 22.43
CA LYS A 63 -1.85 -3.17 22.28
C LYS A 63 -0.87 -2.01 22.02
N THR A 64 -1.01 -0.93 22.77
CA THR A 64 -0.26 0.30 22.55
C THR A 64 1.15 0.22 23.12
N GLY A 65 2.11 0.82 22.42
CA GLY A 65 3.49 0.96 22.85
C GLY A 65 4.19 2.11 22.14
N ALA A 66 5.10 2.80 22.82
CA ALA A 66 5.95 3.79 22.17
C ALA A 66 6.86 3.08 21.14
N GLU A 67 6.90 3.60 19.91
CA GLU A 67 7.75 3.06 18.83
C GLU A 67 9.23 3.26 19.14
N ASP A 68 9.55 4.46 19.63
CA ASP A 68 10.88 4.92 20.02
C ASP A 68 10.79 5.86 21.23
N ALA A 69 11.94 6.19 21.83
CA ALA A 69 12.00 7.20 22.88
C ALA A 69 11.51 8.58 22.37
N PRO A 70 10.75 9.35 23.18
CA PRO A 70 10.25 10.67 22.77
C PRO A 70 11.38 11.61 22.33
N ARG A 71 11.23 12.23 21.16
CA ARG A 71 12.23 13.16 20.61
C ARG A 71 11.81 14.62 20.85
N LYS A 72 12.78 15.49 21.12
CA LYS A 72 12.54 16.93 21.23
C LYS A 72 12.27 17.56 19.86
N VAL A 73 11.30 18.45 19.80
CA VAL A 73 10.88 19.21 18.62
C VAL A 73 10.51 20.64 19.02
N ILE A 74 10.48 21.55 18.07
CA ILE A 74 9.81 22.85 18.22
C ILE A 74 8.40 22.73 17.64
N TRP A 75 7.38 22.92 18.47
CA TRP A 75 6.00 23.00 18.01
C TRP A 75 5.68 24.43 17.60
N ALA A 76 5.40 24.66 16.33
CA ALA A 76 5.11 25.98 15.76
C ALA A 76 3.84 25.97 14.89
N ALA A 77 2.93 25.00 15.08
CA ALA A 77 1.72 24.90 14.26
C ALA A 77 0.55 25.74 14.81
N THR A 78 0.47 25.94 16.14
CA THR A 78 -0.58 26.74 16.78
C THR A 78 -0.03 27.54 17.94
N GLY A 79 -0.50 28.78 18.10
CA GLY A 79 -0.09 29.67 19.19
C GLY A 79 1.38 30.08 19.13
N LYS A 80 1.94 30.45 20.29
CA LYS A 80 3.36 30.78 20.44
C LYS A 80 4.19 29.49 20.28
N PRO A 81 5.25 29.48 19.45
CA PRO A 81 6.13 28.33 19.34
C PRO A 81 6.76 27.94 20.67
N VAL A 82 6.81 26.64 20.96
CA VAL A 82 7.33 26.09 22.23
C VAL A 82 8.21 24.86 22.00
N LEU A 83 9.07 24.56 22.98
CA LEU A 83 9.74 23.28 23.06
C LEU A 83 8.72 22.18 23.40
N ALA A 84 8.77 21.07 22.67
CA ALA A 84 7.88 19.94 22.86
C ALA A 84 8.62 18.60 22.69
N TYR A 85 7.98 17.53 23.14
CA TYR A 85 8.28 16.16 22.78
C TYR A 85 7.30 15.66 21.75
N GLU A 86 7.79 15.02 20.69
CA GLU A 86 6.98 14.14 19.84
C GLU A 86 7.18 12.70 20.31
N THR A 87 6.07 12.06 20.68
CA THR A 87 6.03 10.62 20.96
C THR A 87 5.18 9.92 19.91
N VAL A 88 5.68 8.83 19.36
CA VAL A 88 4.94 7.99 18.42
C VAL A 88 4.49 6.73 19.14
N VAL A 89 3.18 6.54 19.23
CA VAL A 89 2.57 5.36 19.83
C VAL A 89 2.01 4.48 18.73
N THR A 90 2.50 3.25 18.64
CA THR A 90 1.94 2.21 17.78
C THR A 90 0.85 1.45 18.54
N GLY A 91 -0.14 0.93 17.82
CA GLY A 91 -1.23 0.15 18.41
C GLY A 91 -2.14 -0.46 17.34
N VAL A 92 -3.32 -0.90 17.74
CA VAL A 92 -4.36 -1.44 16.86
C VAL A 92 -5.72 -0.87 17.26
N ARG A 93 -6.45 -0.31 16.30
CA ARG A 93 -7.81 0.20 16.50
C ARG A 93 -8.81 -0.94 16.69
N LYS A 94 -10.03 -0.60 17.11
CA LYS A 94 -11.10 -1.60 17.37
C LYS A 94 -11.44 -2.46 16.14
N ASP A 95 -11.31 -1.91 14.93
CA ASP A 95 -11.56 -2.57 13.65
C ASP A 95 -10.38 -3.42 13.15
N GLY A 96 -9.27 -3.48 13.92
CA GLY A 96 -8.06 -4.20 13.53
C GLY A 96 -7.06 -3.37 12.72
N THR A 97 -7.38 -2.10 12.39
CA THR A 97 -6.46 -1.20 11.67
C THR A 97 -5.26 -0.87 12.56
N PRO A 98 -4.01 -0.99 12.07
CA PRO A 98 -2.85 -0.51 12.83
C PRO A 98 -2.94 1.00 13.09
N SER A 99 -2.62 1.41 14.31
CA SER A 99 -2.56 2.80 14.74
C SER A 99 -1.11 3.25 14.84
N LYS A 100 -0.87 4.51 14.48
CA LYS A 100 0.40 5.22 14.68
C LYS A 100 0.07 6.64 15.10
N LEU A 101 -0.19 6.82 16.39
CA LEU A 101 -0.59 8.11 16.97
C LEU A 101 0.66 8.91 17.32
N HIS A 102 0.82 10.07 16.69
CA HIS A 102 1.80 11.05 17.07
C HIS A 102 1.19 11.97 18.12
N VAL A 103 1.84 12.11 19.27
CA VAL A 103 1.39 12.99 20.35
C VAL A 103 2.48 14.01 20.63
N ILE A 104 2.13 15.28 20.49
CA ILE A 104 3.00 16.42 20.80
C ILE A 104 2.69 16.87 22.22
N THR A 105 3.68 16.76 23.09
CA THR A 105 3.57 17.10 24.52
C THR A 105 4.49 18.27 24.83
N ASP A 106 3.96 19.30 25.47
CA ASP A 106 4.72 20.46 25.95
C ASP A 106 5.86 20.00 26.86
N ALA A 107 7.09 20.40 26.56
CA ALA A 107 8.28 19.87 27.23
C ALA A 107 8.48 20.42 28.66
N ASP A 108 7.73 21.44 29.05
CA ASP A 108 7.82 22.04 30.38
C ASP A 108 6.68 21.60 31.29
N SER A 109 5.46 21.60 30.77
CA SER A 109 4.25 21.30 31.53
C SER A 109 3.77 19.85 31.44
N GLY A 110 4.21 19.09 30.42
CA GLY A 110 3.69 17.75 30.16
C GLY A 110 2.28 17.73 29.56
N ARG A 111 1.71 18.90 29.24
CA ARG A 111 0.39 19.00 28.62
C ARG A 111 0.44 18.56 27.15
N LYS A 112 -0.53 17.76 26.72
CA LYS A 112 -0.73 17.45 25.29
C LYS A 112 -1.06 18.75 24.54
N LEU A 113 -0.23 19.11 23.56
CA LEU A 113 -0.41 20.25 22.66
C LEU A 113 -1.21 19.86 21.43
N TYR A 114 -0.93 18.68 20.89
CA TYR A 114 -1.55 18.20 19.65
C TYR A 114 -1.43 16.68 19.58
N GLU A 115 -2.30 16.06 18.81
CA GLU A 115 -2.13 14.68 18.38
C GLU A 115 -2.68 14.49 16.98
N PHE A 116 -2.09 13.55 16.24
CA PHE A 116 -2.62 13.14 14.96
C PHE A 116 -2.32 11.68 14.69
N GLN A 117 -3.26 11.02 14.02
CA GLN A 117 -3.08 9.66 13.52
C GLN A 117 -2.29 9.73 12.21
N ALA A 118 -1.09 9.14 12.19
CA ALA A 118 -0.25 9.05 11.00
C ALA A 118 -0.71 7.95 10.04
N VAL A 119 -1.48 6.96 10.53
CA VAL A 119 -2.24 6.03 9.69
C VAL A 119 -3.66 6.56 9.59
N GLN A 120 -4.09 6.93 8.38
CA GLN A 120 -5.43 7.40 8.12
C GLN A 120 -6.08 6.49 7.07
N ASN A 121 -7.38 6.27 7.22
CA ASN A 121 -8.16 5.42 6.34
C ASN A 121 -8.94 6.31 5.40
N GLY A 122 -8.51 6.36 4.14
CA GLY A 122 -9.32 6.91 3.06
C GLY A 122 -10.43 5.95 2.67
N THR A 123 -11.46 6.48 2.03
CA THR A 123 -12.48 5.67 1.38
C THR A 123 -12.16 5.62 -0.10
N GLY A 124 -11.86 4.45 -0.63
CA GLY A 124 -11.64 4.24 -2.05
C GLY A 124 -12.84 3.58 -2.72
N THR A 125 -13.12 3.91 -3.97
CA THR A 125 -14.02 3.14 -4.84
C THR A 125 -13.23 2.67 -6.07
N GLY A 126 -12.79 1.41 -6.02
CA GLY A 126 -12.13 0.72 -7.12
C GLY A 126 -13.14 0.18 -8.13
N GLN A 127 -12.66 -0.20 -9.31
CA GLN A 127 -13.46 -0.78 -10.38
C GLN A 127 -13.85 -2.23 -10.07
N HIS A 128 -12.90 -3.01 -9.54
CA HIS A 128 -13.08 -4.43 -9.27
C HIS A 128 -13.51 -4.68 -7.83
N ASN A 129 -12.88 -3.97 -6.89
CA ASN A 129 -13.12 -4.18 -5.46
C ASN A 129 -14.29 -3.37 -4.88
N GLY A 130 -14.86 -2.45 -5.66
CA GLY A 130 -15.87 -1.50 -5.20
C GLY A 130 -15.39 -0.60 -4.07
N LYS A 131 -16.28 -0.33 -3.10
CA LYS A 131 -15.98 0.59 -1.99
C LYS A 131 -15.17 -0.11 -0.91
N VAL A 132 -13.93 0.34 -0.71
CA VAL A 132 -12.96 -0.23 0.22
C VAL A 132 -12.29 0.84 1.07
N THR A 133 -11.63 0.43 2.14
CA THR A 133 -10.73 1.30 2.91
C THR A 133 -9.32 1.25 2.33
N VAL A 134 -8.71 2.41 2.12
CA VAL A 134 -7.33 2.53 1.64
C VAL A 134 -6.46 3.27 2.64
N GLY A 135 -5.19 2.84 2.78
CA GLY A 135 -4.22 3.53 3.60
C GLY A 135 -3.82 4.86 2.98
N SER A 136 -3.91 5.94 3.75
CA SER A 136 -3.44 7.25 3.33
C SER A 136 -2.76 8.00 4.48
N VAL A 137 -2.01 9.03 4.12
CA VAL A 137 -1.38 9.94 5.07
C VAL A 137 -1.69 11.39 4.69
N ARG A 138 -1.84 12.26 5.69
CA ARG A 138 -1.98 13.70 5.45
C ARG A 138 -0.63 14.24 4.95
N SER A 139 -0.67 15.05 3.90
CA SER A 139 0.48 15.71 3.28
C SER A 139 0.11 17.16 2.95
N GLY A 140 0.40 18.08 3.88
CA GLY A 140 -0.06 19.46 3.80
C GLY A 140 -1.60 19.54 3.84
N SER A 141 -2.20 20.23 2.87
CA SER A 141 -3.65 20.34 2.71
C SER A 141 -4.29 19.16 1.96
N GLN A 142 -3.48 18.20 1.49
CA GLN A 142 -3.92 17.03 0.72
C GLN A 142 -3.67 15.72 1.48
N TRP A 143 -4.15 14.64 0.90
CA TRP A 143 -3.94 13.25 1.30
C TRP A 143 -3.06 12.58 0.26
N LEU A 144 -2.12 11.74 0.70
CA LEU A 144 -1.25 10.94 -0.14
C LEU A 144 -1.65 9.48 0.01
N LEU A 145 -1.80 8.76 -1.12
CA LEU A 145 -2.12 7.33 -1.14
C LEU A 145 -0.89 6.51 -0.72
N LYS A 146 -0.74 6.34 0.59
CA LYS A 146 0.38 5.67 1.25
C LYS A 146 -0.14 4.91 2.48
N ASP A 147 0.11 3.62 2.50
CA ASP A 147 -0.20 2.75 3.62
C ASP A 147 0.99 2.66 4.57
N SER A 148 0.98 3.47 5.62
CA SER A 148 2.01 3.42 6.67
C SER A 148 1.82 2.26 7.64
N ALA A 149 0.67 1.59 7.64
CA ALA A 149 0.39 0.42 8.48
C ALA A 149 1.01 -0.87 7.90
N ARG A 150 1.24 -0.91 6.58
CA ARG A 150 1.76 -2.07 5.84
C ARG A 150 3.07 -1.74 5.16
N GLY A 151 4.11 -1.51 5.97
CA GLY A 151 5.49 -1.32 5.47
C GLY A 151 5.73 -0.08 4.62
N GLY A 152 4.77 0.87 4.59
CA GLY A 152 4.90 2.11 3.83
C GLY A 152 4.54 2.00 2.35
N HIS A 153 3.72 1.02 1.95
CA HIS A 153 3.29 0.82 0.55
C HIS A 153 2.74 2.10 -0.06
N ARG A 154 3.01 2.32 -1.35
CA ARG A 154 2.55 3.49 -2.12
C ARG A 154 2.10 3.05 -3.50
N THR A 155 1.14 3.78 -4.05
CA THR A 155 0.71 3.59 -5.43
C THR A 155 1.03 4.83 -6.25
N TYR A 156 1.56 4.61 -7.46
CA TYR A 156 2.02 5.65 -8.37
C TYR A 156 1.29 5.58 -9.70
N ASN A 157 1.10 6.74 -10.32
CA ASN A 157 0.53 6.92 -11.65
C ASN A 157 1.65 7.10 -12.68
N LEU A 158 1.76 6.18 -13.63
CA LEU A 158 2.69 6.25 -14.76
C LEU A 158 2.16 7.09 -15.92
N LYS A 159 0.88 7.49 -15.90
CA LYS A 159 0.23 8.36 -16.89
C LYS A 159 0.42 7.87 -18.32
N HIS A 160 0.24 6.56 -18.52
CA HIS A 160 0.40 5.86 -19.79
C HIS A 160 1.81 5.92 -20.39
N SER A 161 2.83 6.12 -19.57
CA SER A 161 4.23 6.03 -20.00
C SER A 161 4.62 4.56 -20.22
N TRP A 162 5.32 4.29 -21.31
CA TRP A 162 5.98 3.01 -21.62
C TRP A 162 7.38 2.87 -21.00
N ASP A 163 7.72 3.73 -20.03
CA ASP A 163 9.06 3.80 -19.46
C ASP A 163 9.07 3.04 -18.15
N GLU A 164 9.51 1.78 -18.22
CA GLU A 164 9.59 0.86 -17.08
C GLU A 164 10.59 1.31 -16.01
N THR A 165 11.52 2.21 -16.32
CA THR A 165 12.48 2.74 -15.35
C THR A 165 11.86 3.82 -14.45
N LYS A 166 10.71 4.38 -14.87
CA LYS A 166 10.01 5.38 -14.07
C LYS A 166 9.25 4.74 -12.91
N LYS A 167 9.35 5.41 -11.76
CA LYS A 167 8.47 5.14 -10.62
C LYS A 167 7.05 5.67 -10.82
N GLY A 168 6.90 6.78 -11.55
CA GLY A 168 5.64 7.49 -11.71
C GLY A 168 5.38 8.57 -10.66
N SER A 169 4.26 9.28 -10.82
CA SER A 169 3.82 10.36 -9.92
C SER A 169 2.93 9.84 -8.79
N ALA A 170 3.09 10.38 -7.58
CA ALA A 170 2.25 9.96 -6.45
C ALA A 170 0.81 10.44 -6.60
N PHE A 171 -0.15 9.66 -6.10
CA PHE A 171 -1.55 10.07 -6.02
C PHE A 171 -1.80 10.95 -4.80
N TYR A 172 -2.34 12.14 -5.05
CA TYR A 172 -2.85 13.04 -4.02
C TYR A 172 -4.36 13.22 -4.17
N ASP A 173 -5.01 13.48 -3.05
CA ASP A 173 -6.45 13.72 -2.98
C ASP A 173 -6.78 14.83 -1.97
N ALA A 174 -7.83 15.59 -2.19
CA ALA A 174 -8.16 16.73 -1.33
C ALA A 174 -8.90 16.32 -0.05
N ASP A 175 -9.79 15.33 -0.14
CA ASP A 175 -10.79 15.01 0.89
C ASP A 175 -10.71 13.57 1.43
N ASN A 176 -9.76 12.78 0.90
CA ASN A 176 -9.52 11.37 1.25
C ASN A 176 -10.58 10.40 0.71
N VAL A 177 -11.30 10.81 -0.34
CA VAL A 177 -12.25 9.98 -1.10
C VAL A 177 -11.67 9.68 -2.47
N TRP A 178 -11.20 8.46 -2.67
CA TRP A 178 -10.38 8.07 -3.81
C TRP A 178 -11.20 7.32 -4.86
N GLY A 179 -11.13 7.74 -6.12
CA GLY A 179 -11.75 7.01 -7.24
C GLY A 179 -13.28 6.99 -7.19
N ASN A 180 -13.89 6.46 -8.25
CA ASN A 180 -15.35 6.42 -8.40
C ASN A 180 -15.87 5.10 -8.99
N GLY A 181 -15.01 4.06 -9.04
CA GLY A 181 -15.33 2.77 -9.63
C GLY A 181 -15.40 2.76 -11.15
N LYS A 182 -14.97 3.85 -11.83
CA LYS A 182 -14.92 3.93 -13.29
C LYS A 182 -13.50 4.18 -13.78
N PRO A 183 -13.10 3.60 -14.92
CA PRO A 183 -11.76 3.77 -15.50
C PRO A 183 -11.49 5.20 -15.98
N THR A 184 -12.50 6.08 -16.01
CA THR A 184 -12.38 7.49 -16.37
C THR A 184 -11.59 8.32 -15.34
N ILE A 185 -11.39 7.80 -14.12
CA ILE A 185 -10.62 8.47 -13.07
C ILE A 185 -9.43 7.58 -12.70
N ALA A 186 -8.21 8.12 -12.86
CA ALA A 186 -6.98 7.37 -12.61
C ALA A 186 -6.88 6.78 -11.19
N GLN A 187 -7.45 7.47 -10.19
CA GLN A 187 -7.48 6.94 -8.81
C GLN A 187 -8.24 5.62 -8.69
N THR A 188 -9.16 5.27 -9.61
CA THR A 188 -9.92 4.02 -9.55
C THR A 188 -9.01 2.79 -9.62
N ALA A 189 -8.10 2.72 -10.60
CA ALA A 189 -7.10 1.65 -10.69
C ALA A 189 -6.14 1.68 -9.50
N ALA A 190 -5.78 2.89 -9.05
CA ALA A 190 -4.89 3.06 -7.91
C ALA A 190 -5.48 2.51 -6.61
N VAL A 191 -6.79 2.68 -6.38
CA VAL A 191 -7.51 2.14 -5.23
C VAL A 191 -7.46 0.62 -5.24
N ASP A 192 -7.77 0.00 -6.37
CA ASP A 192 -7.75 -1.45 -6.53
C ASP A 192 -6.35 -2.02 -6.26
N ALA A 193 -5.32 -1.50 -6.92
CA ALA A 193 -3.93 -1.94 -6.71
C ALA A 193 -3.44 -1.71 -5.27
N HIS A 194 -3.84 -0.60 -4.63
CA HIS A 194 -3.46 -0.29 -3.25
C HIS A 194 -4.16 -1.22 -2.25
N TYR A 195 -5.43 -1.52 -2.50
CA TYR A 195 -6.22 -2.45 -1.68
C TYR A 195 -5.72 -3.90 -1.83
N GLY A 196 -5.44 -4.34 -3.05
CA GLY A 196 -4.90 -5.69 -3.29
C GLY A 196 -3.55 -5.93 -2.62
N ALA A 197 -2.64 -4.95 -2.69
CA ALA A 197 -1.37 -5.01 -1.95
C ALA A 197 -1.58 -5.06 -0.43
N ALA A 198 -2.58 -4.32 0.09
CA ALA A 198 -2.91 -4.32 1.51
C ALA A 198 -3.48 -5.67 1.99
N MET A 199 -4.38 -6.28 1.21
CA MET A 199 -4.96 -7.59 1.53
C MET A 199 -3.90 -8.69 1.45
N THR A 200 -3.02 -8.65 0.44
CA THR A 200 -1.93 -9.61 0.29
C THR A 200 -0.93 -9.53 1.44
N TRP A 201 -0.54 -8.32 1.84
CA TRP A 201 0.29 -8.12 3.03
C TRP A 201 -0.36 -8.69 4.29
N ASP A 202 -1.65 -8.43 4.49
CA ASP A 202 -2.38 -8.91 5.67
C ASP A 202 -2.53 -10.44 5.66
N TYR A 203 -2.73 -11.05 4.50
CA TYR A 203 -2.74 -12.50 4.33
C TYR A 203 -1.38 -13.10 4.73
N TYR A 204 -0.28 -12.60 4.17
CA TYR A 204 1.06 -13.04 4.55
C TYR A 204 1.30 -12.91 6.05
N LYS A 205 0.91 -11.79 6.65
CA LYS A 205 1.15 -11.54 8.07
C LYS A 205 0.29 -12.42 8.98
N LYS A 206 -1.00 -12.54 8.70
CA LYS A 206 -1.96 -13.20 9.61
C LYS A 206 -2.06 -14.70 9.39
N VAL A 207 -1.93 -15.16 8.15
CA VAL A 207 -2.04 -16.58 7.79
C VAL A 207 -0.66 -17.23 7.79
N LEU A 208 0.34 -16.60 7.17
CA LEU A 208 1.68 -17.18 7.01
C LEU A 208 2.69 -16.71 8.07
N GLY A 209 2.33 -15.77 8.95
CA GLY A 209 3.24 -15.20 9.95
C GLY A 209 4.38 -14.35 9.35
N ARG A 210 4.28 -13.93 8.08
CA ARG A 210 5.34 -13.24 7.34
C ARG A 210 5.09 -11.73 7.25
N ASN A 211 6.04 -10.94 7.73
CA ASN A 211 5.92 -9.47 7.75
C ASN A 211 6.39 -8.84 6.41
N GLY A 212 5.52 -8.88 5.40
CA GLY A 212 5.80 -8.39 4.04
C GLY A 212 6.59 -9.38 3.19
N ILE A 213 6.84 -9.02 1.92
CA ILE A 213 7.45 -9.91 0.91
C ILE A 213 8.77 -10.51 1.38
N LYS A 214 9.67 -9.72 1.96
CA LYS A 214 10.98 -10.15 2.48
C LYS A 214 10.96 -10.54 3.96
N GLY A 215 9.80 -10.51 4.63
CA GLY A 215 9.68 -10.73 6.07
C GLY A 215 10.31 -9.65 6.95
N ASN A 216 10.76 -8.54 6.36
CA ASN A 216 11.52 -7.47 7.05
C ASN A 216 10.69 -6.22 7.36
N GLY A 217 9.37 -6.27 7.17
CA GLY A 217 8.48 -5.15 7.44
C GLY A 217 8.55 -4.00 6.43
N LYS A 218 9.20 -4.18 5.27
CA LYS A 218 9.22 -3.21 4.17
C LYS A 218 8.29 -3.65 3.04
N ALA A 219 7.51 -2.71 2.52
CA ALA A 219 6.61 -2.96 1.40
C ALA A 219 7.28 -2.70 0.04
N ALA A 220 6.81 -3.43 -0.97
CA ALA A 220 6.90 -3.02 -2.37
C ALA A 220 6.00 -1.80 -2.62
N TYR A 221 6.03 -1.26 -3.84
CA TYR A 221 5.06 -0.25 -4.29
C TYR A 221 4.36 -0.71 -5.56
N SER A 222 3.22 -0.09 -5.86
CA SER A 222 2.42 -0.35 -7.06
C SER A 222 2.54 0.80 -8.06
N ARG A 223 2.54 0.48 -9.35
CA ARG A 223 2.46 1.44 -10.46
C ARG A 223 1.26 1.10 -11.33
N VAL A 224 0.35 2.05 -11.53
CA VAL A 224 -0.82 1.90 -12.41
C VAL A 224 -0.71 2.82 -13.62
N HIS A 225 -1.50 2.53 -14.65
CA HIS A 225 -1.48 3.24 -15.93
C HIS A 225 -0.14 3.13 -16.65
N PHE A 226 0.45 1.93 -16.67
CA PHE A 226 1.61 1.66 -17.51
C PHE A 226 1.18 1.43 -18.95
N GLY A 227 1.85 2.11 -19.89
CA GLY A 227 1.52 2.05 -21.31
C GLY A 227 0.10 2.55 -21.66
N ASP A 228 -0.23 2.44 -22.94
CA ASP A 228 -1.54 2.79 -23.49
C ASP A 228 -2.19 1.53 -24.06
N ALA A 229 -3.38 1.20 -23.56
CA ALA A 229 -4.07 -0.08 -23.81
C ALA A 229 -3.19 -1.30 -23.55
N TYR A 230 -2.32 -1.24 -22.53
CA TYR A 230 -1.44 -2.35 -22.18
C TYR A 230 -2.23 -3.45 -21.46
N GLU A 231 -2.25 -4.64 -22.05
CA GLU A 231 -2.99 -5.81 -21.60
C GLU A 231 -2.11 -6.77 -20.79
N ASN A 232 -1.33 -6.22 -19.84
CA ASN A 232 -0.58 -7.06 -18.90
C ASN A 232 -0.34 -6.36 -17.55
N ALA A 233 -0.04 -7.17 -16.55
CA ALA A 233 0.50 -6.78 -15.26
C ALA A 233 1.79 -7.57 -15.02
N PHE A 234 2.69 -7.04 -14.17
CA PHE A 234 3.93 -7.73 -13.85
C PHE A 234 4.56 -7.25 -12.54
N TRP A 235 5.29 -8.16 -11.91
CA TRP A 235 6.31 -7.90 -10.90
C TRP A 235 7.67 -7.59 -11.53
N ASP A 236 8.41 -6.69 -10.90
CA ASP A 236 9.78 -6.35 -11.29
C ASP A 236 10.68 -6.29 -10.03
N ASP A 237 11.70 -7.14 -10.02
CA ASP A 237 12.66 -7.28 -8.92
C ASP A 237 13.61 -6.10 -8.78
N ASP A 238 13.97 -5.44 -9.88
CA ASP A 238 14.92 -4.31 -9.89
C ASP A 238 14.30 -3.11 -9.19
N CYS A 239 13.03 -2.84 -9.48
CA CYS A 239 12.28 -1.78 -8.83
C CYS A 239 11.65 -2.22 -7.50
N PHE A 240 11.55 -3.53 -7.26
CA PHE A 240 10.80 -4.16 -6.17
C PHE A 240 9.34 -3.68 -6.14
N CYS A 241 8.64 -3.84 -7.27
CA CYS A 241 7.34 -3.21 -7.49
C CYS A 241 6.42 -4.00 -8.43
N MET A 242 5.10 -3.85 -8.23
CA MET A 242 4.08 -4.35 -9.15
C MET A 242 3.67 -3.25 -10.14
N THR A 243 3.37 -3.62 -11.38
CA THR A 243 3.03 -2.70 -12.46
C THR A 243 1.81 -3.21 -13.22
N TYR A 244 0.86 -2.31 -13.48
CA TYR A 244 -0.43 -2.68 -14.03
C TYR A 244 -0.76 -1.80 -15.24
N GLY A 245 -1.09 -2.45 -16.36
CA GLY A 245 -1.72 -1.82 -17.52
C GLY A 245 -3.22 -1.58 -17.32
N ASP A 246 -3.81 -0.84 -18.26
CA ASP A 246 -5.23 -0.47 -18.22
C ASP A 246 -6.16 -1.38 -19.06
N GLY A 247 -5.59 -2.42 -19.67
CA GLY A 247 -6.30 -3.37 -20.53
C GLY A 247 -6.75 -2.76 -21.86
N ALA A 248 -7.42 -3.57 -22.68
CA ALA A 248 -7.88 -3.16 -24.00
C ALA A 248 -8.70 -1.86 -23.96
N GLY A 249 -8.23 -0.84 -24.68
CA GLY A 249 -8.87 0.48 -24.74
C GLY A 249 -8.90 1.25 -23.41
N ASN A 250 -8.03 0.89 -22.45
CA ASN A 250 -7.94 1.49 -21.11
C ASN A 250 -9.23 1.39 -20.28
N LYS A 251 -9.99 0.30 -20.43
CA LYS A 251 -11.33 0.15 -19.82
C LYS A 251 -11.35 -0.71 -18.58
N LYS A 252 -10.40 -1.63 -18.44
CA LYS A 252 -10.36 -2.62 -17.36
C LYS A 252 -8.92 -2.77 -16.88
N PRO A 253 -8.47 -1.88 -15.99
CA PRO A 253 -7.13 -1.98 -15.43
C PRO A 253 -6.90 -3.34 -14.79
N LEU A 254 -5.70 -3.90 -14.98
CA LEU A 254 -5.37 -5.25 -14.53
C LEU A 254 -5.04 -5.26 -13.03
N THR A 255 -5.95 -4.74 -12.21
CA THR A 255 -5.76 -4.50 -10.78
C THR A 255 -6.77 -5.27 -9.93
N SER A 256 -7.36 -6.36 -10.44
CA SER A 256 -8.25 -7.22 -9.64
C SER A 256 -7.51 -7.82 -8.44
N LEU A 257 -8.26 -8.34 -7.48
CA LEU A 257 -7.69 -8.71 -6.19
C LEU A 257 -6.72 -9.89 -6.30
N ASP A 258 -7.11 -10.93 -7.04
CA ASP A 258 -6.24 -12.04 -7.43
C ASP A 258 -5.00 -11.58 -8.20
N VAL A 259 -5.13 -10.72 -9.21
CA VAL A 259 -4.00 -10.25 -10.04
C VAL A 259 -3.04 -9.44 -9.19
N ALA A 260 -3.52 -8.53 -8.34
CA ALA A 260 -2.64 -7.80 -7.42
C ALA A 260 -1.94 -8.73 -6.41
N GLY A 261 -2.63 -9.78 -5.96
CA GLY A 261 -2.06 -10.83 -5.11
C GLY A 261 -1.03 -11.70 -5.84
N HIS A 262 -1.29 -12.03 -7.10
CA HIS A 262 -0.43 -12.78 -8.01
C HIS A 262 0.88 -12.01 -8.24
N GLU A 263 0.81 -10.75 -8.66
CA GLU A 263 2.02 -9.93 -8.88
C GLU A 263 2.86 -9.78 -7.61
N MET A 264 2.22 -9.55 -6.46
CA MET A 264 2.95 -9.45 -5.20
C MET A 264 3.58 -10.79 -4.78
N SER A 265 3.02 -11.91 -5.24
CA SER A 265 3.50 -13.26 -4.95
C SER A 265 4.68 -13.69 -5.82
N HIS A 266 4.86 -13.15 -7.02
CA HIS A 266 6.14 -13.24 -7.72
C HIS A 266 7.28 -12.67 -6.87
N GLY A 267 7.05 -11.51 -6.24
CA GLY A 267 8.01 -10.94 -5.30
C GLY A 267 8.28 -11.83 -4.09
N LEU A 268 7.26 -12.55 -3.58
CA LEU A 268 7.44 -13.54 -2.53
C LEU A 268 8.32 -14.71 -3.00
N THR A 269 8.04 -15.25 -4.19
CA THR A 269 8.83 -16.32 -4.81
C THR A 269 10.28 -15.89 -4.98
N SER A 270 10.53 -14.71 -5.57
CA SER A 270 11.88 -14.13 -5.71
C SER A 270 12.60 -13.97 -4.37
N ALA A 271 11.90 -13.49 -3.33
CA ALA A 271 12.47 -13.33 -1.99
C ALA A 271 12.66 -14.63 -1.19
N THR A 272 12.25 -15.78 -1.72
CA THR A 272 12.28 -17.07 -1.01
C THR A 272 12.89 -18.19 -1.85
N ALA A 273 12.07 -18.95 -2.56
CA ALA A 273 12.51 -20.10 -3.36
C ALA A 273 13.34 -19.68 -4.58
N ASN A 274 13.18 -18.44 -5.04
CA ASN A 274 13.84 -17.86 -6.20
C ASN A 274 13.77 -18.80 -7.42
N LEU A 275 12.55 -19.24 -7.73
CA LEU A 275 12.29 -20.16 -8.84
C LEU A 275 12.58 -19.44 -10.15
N GLU A 276 13.52 -19.98 -10.91
CA GLU A 276 13.84 -19.52 -12.26
C GLU A 276 12.58 -19.55 -13.13
N TYR A 277 12.34 -18.46 -13.87
CA TYR A 277 11.15 -18.31 -14.71
C TYR A 277 11.32 -19.02 -16.05
N SER A 278 11.61 -20.31 -15.98
CA SER A 278 11.89 -21.18 -17.12
C SER A 278 11.60 -22.63 -16.75
N GLY A 279 11.29 -23.49 -17.72
CA GLY A 279 11.09 -24.89 -17.43
C GLY A 279 9.87 -25.15 -16.54
N GLU A 280 9.93 -26.25 -15.81
CA GLU A 280 8.93 -26.57 -14.77
C GLU A 280 9.00 -25.60 -13.57
N SER A 281 10.15 -24.98 -13.30
CA SER A 281 10.25 -23.97 -12.23
C SER A 281 9.49 -22.69 -12.59
N GLY A 282 9.40 -22.33 -13.87
CA GLY A 282 8.55 -21.25 -14.35
C GLY A 282 7.07 -21.56 -14.09
N GLY A 283 6.61 -22.76 -14.46
CA GLY A 283 5.24 -23.20 -14.16
C GLY A 283 4.92 -23.20 -12.67
N LEU A 284 5.87 -23.59 -11.82
CA LEU A 284 5.71 -23.50 -10.36
C LEU A 284 5.72 -22.06 -9.85
N ASN A 285 6.47 -21.16 -10.47
CA ASN A 285 6.50 -19.73 -10.13
C ASN A 285 5.11 -19.11 -10.42
N GLU A 286 4.59 -19.30 -11.63
CA GLU A 286 3.25 -18.89 -12.04
C GLU A 286 2.15 -19.47 -11.15
N ALA A 287 2.17 -20.80 -10.93
CA ALA A 287 1.16 -21.45 -10.12
C ALA A 287 1.20 -20.97 -8.66
N THR A 288 2.39 -20.71 -8.11
CA THR A 288 2.52 -20.15 -6.76
C THR A 288 1.86 -18.78 -6.67
N SER A 289 2.02 -17.95 -7.71
CA SER A 289 1.37 -16.64 -7.78
C SER A 289 -0.15 -16.75 -7.91
N ASP A 290 -0.67 -17.66 -8.75
CA ASP A 290 -2.11 -17.94 -8.86
C ASP A 290 -2.70 -18.42 -7.52
N ILE A 291 -2.07 -19.42 -6.89
CA ILE A 291 -2.50 -19.98 -5.61
C ILE A 291 -2.61 -18.91 -4.53
N PHE A 292 -1.60 -18.03 -4.43
CA PHE A 292 -1.64 -16.96 -3.43
C PHE A 292 -2.60 -15.83 -3.82
N GLY A 293 -2.75 -15.50 -5.10
CA GLY A 293 -3.79 -14.59 -5.59
C GLY A 293 -5.17 -15.05 -5.16
N THR A 294 -5.54 -16.29 -5.47
CA THR A 294 -6.79 -16.93 -5.05
C THR A 294 -6.94 -16.95 -3.53
N ALA A 295 -5.90 -17.36 -2.78
CA ALA A 295 -5.96 -17.39 -1.33
C ALA A 295 -6.20 -15.99 -0.71
N VAL A 296 -5.69 -14.93 -1.36
CA VAL A 296 -5.92 -13.54 -0.95
C VAL A 296 -7.37 -13.12 -1.18
N GLU A 297 -8.01 -13.53 -2.27
CA GLU A 297 -9.43 -13.26 -2.49
C GLU A 297 -10.32 -13.91 -1.44
N PHE A 298 -10.09 -15.21 -1.18
CA PHE A 298 -10.77 -15.93 -0.10
C PHE A 298 -10.55 -15.26 1.27
N TYR A 299 -9.33 -14.78 1.52
CA TYR A 299 -8.98 -14.09 2.76
C TYR A 299 -9.67 -12.72 2.89
N ALA A 300 -9.72 -11.95 1.82
CA ALA A 300 -10.28 -10.59 1.83
C ALA A 300 -11.79 -10.59 2.05
N LYS A 301 -12.49 -11.65 1.60
CA LYS A 301 -13.96 -11.79 1.70
C LYS A 301 -14.68 -10.57 1.13
N ASN A 302 -14.14 -10.02 0.03
CA ASN A 302 -14.75 -8.87 -0.62
C ASN A 302 -16.02 -9.31 -1.34
N ALA A 303 -17.16 -8.70 -1.04
CA ALA A 303 -18.42 -9.07 -1.69
C ALA A 303 -18.47 -8.68 -3.19
N LYS A 304 -17.58 -7.79 -3.64
CA LYS A 304 -17.43 -7.44 -5.07
C LYS A 304 -16.51 -8.38 -5.83
N ASP A 305 -15.62 -9.04 -5.11
CA ASP A 305 -14.64 -9.98 -5.64
C ASP A 305 -14.55 -11.18 -4.68
N PRO A 306 -15.61 -12.01 -4.64
CA PRO A 306 -15.67 -13.13 -3.72
C PRO A 306 -14.63 -14.17 -4.14
N GLY A 307 -13.90 -14.74 -3.19
CA GLY A 307 -12.92 -15.78 -3.48
C GLY A 307 -13.53 -16.94 -4.27
N ASP A 308 -12.88 -17.25 -5.38
CA ASP A 308 -13.18 -18.38 -6.24
C ASP A 308 -11.87 -18.96 -6.81
N TYR A 309 -11.99 -19.93 -7.73
CA TYR A 309 -10.84 -20.66 -8.30
C TYR A 309 -10.62 -20.29 -9.77
N LEU A 310 -11.01 -19.07 -10.13
CA LEU A 310 -10.77 -18.45 -11.42
C LEU A 310 -9.63 -17.44 -11.25
N ILE A 311 -8.91 -17.17 -12.34
CA ILE A 311 -7.86 -16.15 -12.36
C ILE A 311 -8.21 -15.13 -13.43
N GLY A 312 -8.21 -13.85 -13.09
CA GLY A 312 -8.40 -12.72 -14.00
C GLY A 312 -9.84 -12.55 -14.51
N GLU A 313 -10.83 -13.08 -13.83
CA GLU A 313 -12.24 -13.01 -14.22
C GLU A 313 -12.83 -11.59 -14.10
N LYS A 314 -12.31 -10.76 -13.19
CA LYS A 314 -12.72 -9.33 -13.11
C LYS A 314 -12.11 -8.45 -14.19
N ILE A 315 -10.88 -8.76 -14.63
CA ILE A 315 -10.17 -7.93 -15.61
C ILE A 315 -10.68 -8.17 -17.04
N ASP A 316 -11.29 -9.33 -17.31
CA ASP A 316 -11.94 -9.67 -18.60
C ASP A 316 -11.05 -9.32 -19.80
N ILE A 317 -9.82 -9.83 -19.75
CA ILE A 317 -8.82 -9.61 -20.79
C ILE A 317 -9.25 -10.22 -22.14
N ASN A 318 -10.00 -11.33 -22.09
CA ASN A 318 -10.57 -11.98 -23.28
C ASN A 318 -11.74 -11.18 -23.90
N GLY A 319 -12.35 -10.26 -23.14
CA GLY A 319 -13.48 -9.43 -23.58
C GLY A 319 -14.81 -10.16 -23.75
N ASP A 320 -14.89 -11.42 -23.32
CA ASP A 320 -16.06 -12.29 -23.41
C ASP A 320 -16.64 -12.70 -22.04
N GLY A 321 -16.07 -12.16 -20.95
CA GLY A 321 -16.45 -12.45 -19.57
C GLY A 321 -15.88 -13.74 -19.00
N THR A 322 -15.03 -14.45 -19.75
CA THR A 322 -14.32 -15.63 -19.23
C THR A 322 -13.07 -15.21 -18.43
N PRO A 323 -12.67 -16.00 -17.41
CA PRO A 323 -11.39 -15.82 -16.75
C PRO A 323 -10.22 -16.11 -17.69
N LEU A 324 -9.04 -15.64 -17.29
CA LEU A 324 -7.78 -15.95 -17.95
C LEU A 324 -7.37 -17.41 -17.72
N ARG A 325 -7.54 -17.94 -16.50
CA ARG A 325 -7.23 -19.34 -16.15
C ARG A 325 -8.27 -19.93 -15.20
N TYR A 326 -8.31 -21.26 -15.16
CA TYR A 326 -9.17 -22.05 -14.27
C TYR A 326 -8.30 -22.95 -13.39
N MET A 327 -8.47 -22.92 -12.07
CA MET A 327 -7.75 -23.88 -11.21
C MET A 327 -8.49 -25.22 -11.09
N ASP A 328 -9.82 -25.22 -11.22
CA ASP A 328 -10.63 -26.44 -11.07
C ASP A 328 -10.46 -27.42 -12.23
N LYS A 329 -10.27 -26.90 -13.45
CA LYS A 329 -9.94 -27.65 -14.65
C LYS A 329 -9.19 -26.73 -15.63
N PRO A 330 -7.85 -26.63 -15.52
CA PRO A 330 -7.02 -25.74 -16.32
C PRO A 330 -7.33 -25.78 -17.81
N SER A 331 -7.55 -26.97 -18.39
CA SER A 331 -7.77 -27.12 -19.83
C SER A 331 -9.02 -26.40 -20.38
N LYS A 332 -9.88 -25.83 -19.52
CA LYS A 332 -11.06 -25.03 -19.94
C LYS A 332 -10.68 -23.77 -20.70
N ASP A 333 -9.50 -23.22 -20.46
CA ASP A 333 -8.98 -22.08 -21.24
C ASP A 333 -8.43 -22.51 -22.62
N GLY A 334 -8.31 -23.81 -22.88
CA GLY A 334 -7.82 -24.38 -24.14
C GLY A 334 -6.29 -24.43 -24.28
N LEU A 335 -5.53 -23.95 -23.28
CA LEU A 335 -4.08 -23.83 -23.33
C LEU A 335 -3.40 -24.55 -22.15
N SER A 336 -3.97 -24.43 -20.94
CA SER A 336 -3.36 -24.91 -19.71
C SER A 336 -3.48 -26.42 -19.49
N TYR A 337 -2.56 -26.97 -18.71
CA TYR A 337 -2.43 -28.40 -18.48
C TYR A 337 -3.12 -28.86 -17.19
N ASP A 338 -4.00 -29.86 -17.29
CA ASP A 338 -4.66 -30.48 -16.12
C ASP A 338 -3.73 -31.40 -15.30
N TYR A 339 -2.71 -31.97 -15.94
CA TYR A 339 -1.81 -32.95 -15.33
C TYR A 339 -0.44 -32.95 -16.01
N TRP A 340 0.57 -33.46 -15.29
CA TRP A 340 1.93 -33.55 -15.79
C TRP A 340 2.06 -34.51 -16.97
N LYS A 341 2.79 -34.10 -18.00
CA LYS A 341 3.23 -34.96 -19.11
C LYS A 341 4.69 -34.68 -19.44
N SER A 342 5.37 -35.67 -20.00
CA SER A 342 6.76 -35.52 -20.45
C SER A 342 6.89 -34.34 -21.41
N GLY A 343 7.87 -33.47 -21.16
CA GLY A 343 8.18 -32.31 -21.99
C GLY A 343 7.32 -31.08 -21.72
N VAL A 344 6.43 -31.11 -20.71
CA VAL A 344 5.56 -29.97 -20.38
C VAL A 344 6.35 -28.70 -20.03
N GLY A 345 7.50 -28.83 -19.36
CA GLY A 345 8.37 -27.69 -19.04
C GLY A 345 8.99 -26.97 -20.25
N ASN A 346 8.80 -27.45 -21.48
CA ASN A 346 9.22 -26.71 -22.68
C ASN A 346 8.17 -25.72 -23.18
N ASP A 347 6.98 -25.69 -22.56
CA ASP A 347 5.88 -24.81 -22.92
C ASP A 347 5.88 -23.54 -22.04
N ASP A 348 4.95 -22.62 -22.31
CA ASP A 348 4.82 -21.37 -21.57
C ASP A 348 4.50 -21.63 -20.08
N PRO A 349 5.24 -21.02 -19.13
CA PRO A 349 4.95 -21.06 -17.69
C PRO A 349 3.47 -20.86 -17.35
N HIS A 350 2.77 -19.95 -18.04
CA HIS A 350 1.36 -19.65 -17.77
C HIS A 350 0.42 -20.81 -18.10
N PHE A 351 0.82 -21.73 -18.99
CA PHE A 351 0.03 -22.93 -19.33
C PHE A 351 0.42 -24.11 -18.44
N THR A 352 1.71 -24.25 -18.16
CA THR A 352 2.25 -25.33 -17.33
C THR A 352 1.87 -25.18 -15.86
N SER A 353 1.60 -23.96 -15.40
CA SER A 353 1.10 -23.65 -14.05
C SER A 353 -0.23 -24.34 -13.73
N GLY A 354 -1.04 -24.64 -14.76
CA GLY A 354 -2.30 -25.37 -14.64
C GLY A 354 -2.19 -26.63 -13.78
N ILE A 355 -1.08 -27.36 -13.87
CA ILE A 355 -0.87 -28.61 -13.13
C ILE A 355 -0.88 -28.36 -11.62
N ALA A 356 -0.15 -27.33 -11.17
CA ALA A 356 -0.05 -26.99 -9.76
C ALA A 356 -1.29 -26.23 -9.27
N ASN A 357 -1.94 -25.45 -10.14
CA ASN A 357 -3.25 -24.85 -9.87
C ASN A 357 -4.31 -25.93 -9.59
N HIS A 358 -4.38 -26.95 -10.44
CA HIS A 358 -5.30 -28.08 -10.28
C HIS A 358 -4.99 -28.89 -9.02
N PHE A 359 -3.71 -29.15 -8.76
CA PHE A 359 -3.28 -29.76 -7.51
C PHE A 359 -3.77 -28.98 -6.27
N PHE A 360 -3.63 -27.65 -6.27
CA PHE A 360 -4.10 -26.82 -5.15
C PHE A 360 -5.62 -26.85 -5.00
N TYR A 361 -6.37 -26.80 -6.10
CA TYR A 361 -7.82 -26.95 -6.09
C TYR A 361 -8.23 -28.29 -5.45
N LEU A 362 -7.66 -29.41 -5.91
CA LEU A 362 -7.97 -30.74 -5.38
C LEU A 362 -7.62 -30.88 -3.89
N LEU A 363 -6.52 -30.26 -3.43
CA LEU A 363 -6.18 -30.21 -2.02
C LEU A 363 -7.19 -29.44 -1.17
N SER A 364 -7.78 -28.39 -1.74
CA SER A 364 -8.65 -27.47 -1.01
C SER A 364 -10.11 -27.94 -1.00
N GLU A 365 -10.61 -28.45 -2.12
CA GLU A 365 -12.02 -28.81 -2.32
C GLU A 365 -12.28 -30.33 -2.32
N GLY A 366 -11.24 -31.15 -2.44
CA GLY A 366 -11.34 -32.60 -2.58
C GLY A 366 -11.44 -33.07 -4.04
N SER A 367 -11.45 -34.39 -4.22
CA SER A 367 -11.42 -35.09 -5.52
C SER A 367 -12.78 -35.56 -6.00
#